data_AF-A0A7T4N8S7-F1
#
_entry.id   AF-A0A7T4N8S7-F1
#
_cell.length_a   1.000
_cell.length_b   1.000
_cell.length_c   1.000
_cell.angle_alpha   90.00
_cell.angle_beta   90.00
_cell.angle_gamma   90.00
#
_symmetry.space_group_name_H-M   'P 1'
#
loop_
_entity.id
_entity.type
_entity.pdbx_description
1 polymer ?
#
loop_
_entity_poly.entity_id
_entity_poly.type
_entity_poly.pdbx_seq_one_letter_code
_entity_poly.pdbx_strand_id
1 'polypeptide(L)'
;MSETLWCVHIVELNDFIATPSKDAAEEESAAINAHMNKAANHTNASKCRAVATRWPFSPASHMRSLEVDWEDLERMPHRLR
;
A
#
# COMPACT_ATOMS: atom_id res chain seq x y z
N MET A 1 11.07 19.48 12.55
CA MET A 1 9.93 18.55 12.69
C MET A 1 10.35 17.26 12.00
N SER A 2 10.35 16.11 12.69
CA SER A 2 10.54 14.83 12.03
C SER A 2 9.26 14.51 11.27
N GLU A 3 9.31 14.63 9.94
CA GLU A 3 8.19 14.19 9.10
C GLU A 3 7.97 12.70 9.34
N THR A 4 6.72 12.37 9.70
CA THR A 4 6.34 10.97 9.86
C THR A 4 6.17 10.39 8.46
N LEU A 5 6.97 9.36 8.16
CA LEU A 5 6.91 8.65 6.90
C LEU A 5 5.78 7.62 6.94
N TRP A 6 5.09 7.48 5.81
CA TRP A 6 3.86 6.67 5.69
C TRP A 6 4.02 5.58 4.64
N CYS A 7 3.20 4.54 4.79
CA CYS A 7 3.14 3.40 3.90
C CYS A 7 1.79 2.69 4.00
N VAL A 8 1.54 1.81 3.04
CA VAL A 8 0.50 0.80 3.12
C VAL A 8 1.12 -0.50 3.62
N HIS A 9 0.55 -1.09 4.66
CA HIS A 9 0.88 -2.44 5.12
C HIS A 9 -0.20 -3.42 4.65
N ILE A 10 0.20 -4.43 3.88
CA ILE A 10 -0.65 -5.56 3.53
C ILE A 10 -0.43 -6.62 4.60
N VAL A 11 -1.39 -6.73 5.52
CA VAL A 11 -1.22 -7.41 6.82
C VAL A 11 -0.84 -8.88 6.64
N GLU A 12 -1.55 -9.60 5.79
CA GLU A 12 -1.42 -11.04 5.61
C GLU A 12 -0.15 -11.42 4.85
N LEU A 13 0.35 -10.52 3.99
CA LEU A 13 1.62 -10.70 3.28
C LEU A 13 2.81 -10.16 4.07
N ASN A 14 2.54 -9.43 5.16
CA ASN A 14 3.51 -8.64 5.90
C ASN A 14 4.38 -7.77 4.99
N ASP A 15 3.74 -7.17 3.99
CA ASP A 15 4.39 -6.38 2.94
C ASP A 15 4.11 -4.89 3.12
N PHE A 16 5.07 -4.04 2.79
CA PHE A 16 5.03 -2.61 3.07
C PHE A 16 5.36 -1.80 1.82
N ILE A 17 4.40 -0.99 1.39
CA ILE A 17 4.48 -0.16 0.19
C ILE A 17 4.68 1.29 0.64
N ALA A 18 5.84 1.87 0.37
CA ALA A 18 6.13 3.25 0.75
C ALA A 18 5.23 4.25 -0.01
N THR A 19 4.77 5.30 0.68
CA THR A 19 3.95 6.36 0.07
C THR A 19 4.50 7.75 0.37
N PRO A 20 4.23 8.75 -0.50
CA PRO A 20 4.78 10.10 -0.33
C PRO A 20 4.10 10.88 0.81
N SER A 21 2.90 10.47 1.22
CA SER A 21 2.14 11.13 2.28
C SER A 21 1.19 10.16 3.00
N LYS A 22 0.61 10.64 4.10
CA LYS A 22 -0.47 9.95 4.81
C LYS A 22 -1.69 9.77 3.92
N ASP A 23 -2.14 10.85 3.27
CA ASP A 23 -3.31 10.80 2.39
C ASP A 23 -3.13 9.79 1.26
N ALA A 24 -1.93 9.70 0.68
CA ALA A 24 -1.61 8.70 -0.34
C ALA A 24 -1.67 7.26 0.23
N ALA A 25 -1.19 7.02 1.46
CA ALA A 25 -1.34 5.70 2.09
C ALA A 25 -2.80 5.35 2.35
N GLU A 26 -3.62 6.31 2.78
CA GLU A 26 -5.04 6.09 3.04
C GLU A 26 -5.79 5.77 1.74
N GLU A 27 -5.57 6.56 0.69
CA GLU A 27 -6.15 6.35 -0.63
C GLU A 27 -5.78 4.97 -1.21
N GLU A 28 -4.49 4.62 -1.20
CA GLU A 28 -4.05 3.33 -1.75
C GLU A 28 -4.53 2.15 -0.93
N SER A 29 -4.50 2.24 0.41
CA SER A 29 -5.05 1.17 1.24
C SER A 29 -6.55 0.96 0.99
N ALA A 30 -7.31 2.03 0.75
CA ALA A 30 -8.72 1.94 0.40
C ALA A 30 -8.93 1.33 -0.98
N ALA A 31 -8.13 1.70 -1.98
CA ALA A 31 -8.18 1.17 -3.34
C ALA A 31 -7.88 -0.34 -3.37
N ILE A 32 -6.82 -0.78 -2.69
CA ILE A 32 -6.46 -2.20 -2.56
C ILE A 32 -7.60 -2.98 -1.90
N ASN A 33 -8.11 -2.50 -0.77
CA ASN A 33 -9.22 -3.15 -0.08
C ASN A 33 -10.49 -3.23 -0.96
N ALA A 34 -10.80 -2.18 -1.72
CA ALA A 34 -11.95 -2.18 -2.62
C ALA A 34 -11.78 -3.19 -3.77
N HIS A 35 -10.57 -3.30 -4.32
CA HIS A 35 -10.23 -4.30 -5.33
C HIS A 35 -10.36 -5.73 -4.77
N MET A 36 -9.81 -5.99 -3.59
CA MET A 36 -9.91 -7.30 -2.94
C MET A 36 -11.35 -7.68 -2.61
N ASN A 37 -12.16 -6.73 -2.11
CA ASN A 37 -13.59 -6.98 -1.86
C ASN A 37 -14.37 -7.29 -3.14
N LYS A 38 -14.07 -6.61 -4.26
CA LYS A 38 -14.67 -6.94 -5.56
C LYS A 38 -14.25 -8.34 -6.02
N ALA A 39 -12.99 -8.71 -5.87
CA ALA A 39 -12.49 -10.04 -6.23
C ALA A 39 -13.05 -11.17 -5.34
N ALA A 40 -13.25 -10.90 -4.05
CA ALA A 40 -13.81 -11.84 -3.08
C ALA A 40 -15.28 -12.22 -3.37
N ASN A 41 -16.02 -11.38 -4.10
CA ASN A 41 -17.36 -11.72 -4.59
C ASN A 41 -17.35 -12.81 -5.68
N HIS A 42 -16.19 -13.16 -6.24
CA HIS A 42 -16.05 -14.15 -7.32
C HIS A 42 -15.41 -15.48 -6.88
N THR A 43 -14.60 -15.49 -5.82
CA THR A 43 -13.95 -16.68 -5.25
C THR A 43 -13.66 -16.41 -3.77
N ASN A 44 -13.51 -17.44 -2.92
CA ASN A 44 -13.03 -17.33 -1.52
C ASN A 44 -11.62 -16.69 -1.44
N ALA A 45 -11.49 -15.44 -1.87
CA ALA A 45 -10.25 -14.69 -1.81
C ALA A 45 -9.95 -14.46 -0.34
N SER A 46 -8.79 -14.96 0.08
CA SER A 46 -8.19 -14.73 1.39
C SER A 46 -8.41 -13.28 1.81
N LYS A 47 -8.81 -13.06 3.06
CA LYS A 47 -9.13 -11.74 3.65
C LYS A 47 -7.86 -10.88 3.78
N CYS A 48 -7.19 -10.57 2.67
CA CYS A 48 -6.07 -9.63 2.68
C CYS A 48 -6.60 -8.23 2.98
N ARG A 49 -6.01 -7.58 3.97
CA ARG A 49 -6.33 -6.24 4.43
C ARG A 49 -5.12 -5.34 4.25
N ALA A 50 -5.32 -4.25 3.53
CA ALA A 50 -4.37 -3.15 3.44
C ALA A 50 -4.69 -2.06 4.48
N VAL A 51 -3.68 -1.53 5.15
CA VAL A 51 -3.84 -0.42 6.12
C VAL A 51 -2.79 0.66 5.93
N ALA A 52 -3.20 1.93 6.03
CA ALA A 52 -2.26 3.03 6.14
C ALA A 52 -1.58 3.02 7.51
N THR A 53 -0.25 2.99 7.54
CA THR A 53 0.51 2.98 8.77
C THR A 53 1.83 3.74 8.63
N ARG A 54 2.50 3.97 9.76
CA ARG A 54 3.82 4.58 9.78
C ARG A 54 4.84 3.62 9.20
N TRP A 55 5.78 4.16 8.43
CA TRP A 55 6.91 3.38 7.94
C TRP A 55 7.73 2.86 9.13
N PRO A 56 7.89 1.53 9.28
CA PRO A 56 8.53 0.95 10.45
C PRO A 56 10.05 0.91 10.36
N PHE A 57 10.62 1.25 9.19
CA PHE A 57 12.06 1.18 8.93
C PHE A 57 12.72 2.55 8.88
N SER A 58 13.99 2.59 8.44
CA SER A 58 14.75 3.83 8.34
C SER A 58 14.20 4.77 7.25
N PRO A 59 14.39 6.09 7.39
CA PRO A 59 14.08 7.06 6.32
C PRO A 59 14.80 6.77 5.00
N ALA A 60 16.05 6.30 5.06
CA ALA A 60 16.81 5.93 3.86
C ALA A 60 16.23 4.71 3.13
N SER A 61 15.64 3.75 3.86
CA SER A 61 14.87 2.67 3.22
C SER A 61 13.54 3.18 2.65
N HIS A 62 12.89 4.14 3.30
CA HIS A 62 11.64 4.71 2.80
C HIS A 62 11.83 5.38 1.44
N MET A 63 12.86 6.22 1.27
CA MET A 63 13.14 6.87 -0.02
C MET A 63 13.42 5.87 -1.14
N ARG A 64 14.20 4.83 -0.87
CA ARG A 64 14.49 3.77 -1.85
C ARG A 64 13.23 2.98 -2.23
N SER A 65 12.41 2.62 -1.23
CA SER A 65 11.14 1.94 -1.47
C SER A 65 10.15 2.84 -2.20
N LEU A 66 10.11 4.15 -1.91
CA LEU A 66 9.22 5.08 -2.58
C LEU A 66 9.51 5.18 -4.08
N GLU A 67 10.77 5.10 -4.48
CA GLU A 67 11.15 5.07 -5.90
C GLU A 67 10.74 3.77 -6.60
N VAL A 68 10.89 2.62 -5.92
CA VAL A 68 10.61 1.29 -6.50
C VAL A 68 9.12 0.94 -6.45
N ASP A 69 8.50 1.11 -5.29
CA ASP A 69 7.10 0.78 -5.03
C ASP A 69 6.14 1.65 -5.85
N TRP A 70 6.54 2.90 -6.16
CA TRP A 70 5.71 3.77 -6.99
C TRP A 70 5.59 3.26 -8.42
N GLU A 71 6.69 2.78 -9.02
CA GLU A 71 6.67 2.17 -10.35
C GLU A 71 5.83 0.89 -10.37
N ASP A 72 5.90 0.08 -9.31
CA ASP A 72 5.09 -1.14 -9.18
C ASP A 72 3.61 -0.83 -8.98
N LEU A 73 3.27 0.19 -8.17
CA LEU A 73 1.90 0.67 -7.98
C LEU A 73 1.29 1.13 -9.30
N GLU A 74 2.01 1.92 -10.12
CA GLU A 74 1.52 2.35 -11.44
C GLU A 74 1.19 1.17 -12.37
N ARG A 75 1.85 0.03 -12.19
CA ARG A 75 1.62 -1.20 -12.96
C ARG A 75 0.57 -2.11 -12.35
N MET A 76 0.02 -1.79 -11.18
CA MET A 76 -0.95 -2.66 -10.53
C MET A 76 -2.30 -2.68 -11.28
N PRO A 77 -2.96 -3.86 -11.36
CA PRO A 77 -4.18 -4.04 -12.17
C PRO A 77 -5.35 -3.13 -11.79
N HIS A 78 -5.39 -2.64 -10.55
CA HIS A 78 -6.47 -1.75 -10.09
C HIS A 78 -6.28 -0.29 -10.52
N ARG A 79 -5.07 0.09 -10.96
CA ARG A 79 -4.76 1.42 -11.53
C ARG A 79 -4.78 1.43 -13.06
N LEU A 80 -4.59 0.28 -13.70
CA LEU A 80 -4.75 0.10 -15.14
C LEU A 80 -6.26 0.09 -15.47
N ARG A 81 -6.78 1.26 -15.85
CA ARG A 81 -8.19 1.45 -16.23
C ARG A 81 -8.43 1.19 -17.71
#